data_AF-A0A1J1HU23-F1
#
_entry.id   AF-A0A1J1HU23-F1
#
_cell.length_a   1.000
_cell.length_b   1.000
_cell.length_c   1.000
_cell.angle_alpha   90.00
_cell.angle_beta   90.00
_cell.angle_gamma   90.00
#
_symmetry.space_group_name_H-M   'P 1'
#
loop_
_entity.id
_entity.type
_entity.pdbx_description
1 polymer ?
#
loop_
_entity_poly.entity_id
_entity_poly.type
_entity_poly.pdbx_seq_one_letter_code
_entity_poly.pdbx_strand_id
1 'polypeptide(L)'
;MTLFHFGNVVALAVLPIYFLYKFSGLSEYGLTKIFHAGSIYVFTQLCKMLILTFFPETINTDPADFNFLGECLRCSADLLDFVGLAFVLSKIPGKSHSKLLTAAVGWSSAEIILSKGLILWRARGAEFSWIYTQKSLESNILLVVTCTVTCLLWLFSRHDLNRKHAPIVTFLLLAIAFKAVWLDGTLLVMGIGTWTCLAIKMAVSIFCFGLPTLYLYANMAQTIGI
;
A
#
# COMPACT_ATOMS: atom_id res chain seq x y z
N MET A 1 -29.72 10.93 -4.67
CA MET A 1 -28.84 9.97 -5.37
C MET A 1 -27.35 10.18 -5.07
N THR A 2 -26.86 11.42 -4.95
CA THR A 2 -25.43 11.69 -4.72
C THR A 2 -24.90 11.24 -3.35
N LEU A 3 -25.67 11.40 -2.27
CA LEU A 3 -25.29 10.88 -0.93
C LEU A 3 -25.23 9.34 -0.89
N PHE A 4 -26.10 8.66 -1.64
CA PHE A 4 -26.09 7.20 -1.74
C PHE A 4 -24.83 6.72 -2.47
N HIS A 5 -24.48 7.39 -3.58
CA HIS A 5 -23.24 7.09 -4.30
C HIS A 5 -21.99 7.35 -3.45
N PHE A 6 -21.93 8.51 -2.78
CA PHE A 6 -20.84 8.83 -1.85
C PHE A 6 -20.72 7.78 -0.74
N GLY A 7 -21.84 7.43 -0.10
CA GLY A 7 -21.89 6.41 0.95
C GLY A 7 -21.38 5.06 0.46
N ASN A 8 -21.79 4.62 -0.74
CA ASN A 8 -21.34 3.35 -1.32
C ASN A 8 -19.85 3.34 -1.63
N VAL A 9 -19.30 4.41 -2.20
CA VAL A 9 -17.87 4.47 -2.54
C VAL A 9 -17.01 4.52 -1.27
N VAL A 10 -17.44 5.29 -0.26
CA VAL A 10 -16.76 5.34 1.04
C VAL A 10 -16.84 3.98 1.74
N ALA A 11 -18.02 3.36 1.76
CA ALA A 11 -18.20 2.02 2.31
C ALA A 11 -17.29 1.01 1.61
N LEU A 12 -17.20 1.04 0.27
CA LEU A 12 -16.35 0.13 -0.49
C LEU A 12 -14.85 0.26 -0.15
N ALA A 13 -14.40 1.45 0.24
CA ALA A 13 -13.02 1.70 0.67
C ALA A 13 -12.76 1.38 2.16
N VAL A 14 -13.72 1.68 3.04
CA VAL A 14 -13.55 1.57 4.50
C VAL A 14 -13.93 0.19 5.03
N LEU A 15 -14.89 -0.50 4.41
CA LEU A 15 -15.36 -1.82 4.87
C LEU A 15 -14.24 -2.87 4.97
N PRO A 16 -13.32 -3.01 3.98
CA PRO A 16 -12.23 -3.98 4.10
C PRO A 16 -11.31 -3.69 5.30
N ILE A 17 -11.03 -2.42 5.58
CA ILE A 17 -10.24 -2.01 6.75
C ILE A 17 -10.98 -2.34 8.05
N TYR A 18 -12.29 -2.05 8.09
CA TYR A 18 -13.12 -2.35 9.24
C TYR A 18 -13.17 -3.86 9.53
N PHE A 19 -13.35 -4.69 8.51
CA PHE A 19 -13.31 -6.15 8.65
C PHE A 19 -11.94 -6.62 9.10
N LEU A 20 -10.85 -6.10 8.54
CA LEU A 20 -9.50 -6.46 8.97
C LEU A 20 -9.27 -6.09 10.45
N TYR A 21 -9.70 -4.91 10.88
CA TYR A 21 -9.62 -4.47 12.28
C TYR A 21 -10.44 -5.36 13.22
N LYS A 22 -11.69 -5.68 12.86
CA LYS A 22 -12.60 -6.42 13.72
C LYS A 22 -12.25 -7.91 13.81
N PHE A 23 -11.95 -8.56 12.69
CA PHE A 23 -11.73 -10.01 12.65
C PHE A 23 -10.30 -10.42 13.04
N SER A 24 -9.33 -9.51 13.02
CA SER A 24 -7.95 -9.86 13.41
C SER A 24 -7.64 -9.65 14.90
N GLY A 25 -8.65 -9.39 15.73
CA GLY A 25 -8.49 -9.17 17.17
C GLY A 25 -7.75 -7.87 17.54
N LEU A 26 -7.56 -6.94 16.59
CA LEU A 26 -6.88 -5.67 16.83
C LEU A 26 -7.63 -4.76 17.80
N SER A 27 -8.94 -4.98 17.96
CA SER A 27 -9.76 -4.24 18.92
C SER A 27 -9.29 -4.37 20.36
N GLU A 28 -8.56 -5.44 20.69
CA GLU A 28 -7.99 -5.66 22.02
C GLU A 28 -6.68 -4.88 22.25
N TYR A 29 -5.97 -4.54 21.17
CA TYR A 29 -4.65 -3.88 21.25
C TYR A 29 -4.73 -2.35 21.37
N GLY A 30 -5.94 -1.78 21.19
CA GLY A 30 -6.25 -0.36 21.35
C GLY A 30 -5.99 0.48 20.10
N LEU A 31 -6.90 1.42 19.84
CA LEU A 31 -6.86 2.34 18.68
C LEU A 31 -5.65 3.29 18.69
N THR A 32 -5.04 3.54 19.85
CA THR A 32 -3.92 4.46 20.01
C THR A 32 -2.69 4.06 19.19
N LYS A 33 -2.44 2.76 19.04
CA LYS A 33 -1.32 2.24 18.23
C LYS A 33 -1.54 2.44 16.73
N ILE A 34 -2.80 2.30 16.29
CA ILE A 34 -3.20 2.55 14.90
C ILE A 34 -3.06 4.03 14.59
N PHE A 35 -3.49 4.91 15.51
CA PHE A 35 -3.33 6.34 15.37
C PHE A 35 -1.85 6.75 15.30
N HIS A 36 -0.99 6.14 16.13
CA HIS A 36 0.45 6.39 16.07
C HIS A 36 1.06 5.99 14.71
N ALA A 37 0.70 4.82 14.17
CA ALA A 37 1.12 4.40 12.83
C ALA A 37 0.64 5.38 11.75
N GLY A 38 -0.61 5.85 11.82
CA GLY A 38 -1.14 6.86 10.92
C GLY A 38 -0.46 8.23 11.03
N SER A 39 -0.03 8.62 12.23
CA SER A 39 0.74 9.86 12.44
C SER A 39 2.12 9.78 11.79
N ILE A 40 2.77 8.61 11.83
CA ILE A 40 4.06 8.41 11.14
C ILE A 40 3.86 8.50 9.62
N TYR A 41 2.77 7.95 9.09
CA TYR A 41 2.41 8.12 7.67
C TYR A 41 2.30 9.59 7.25
N VAL A 42 1.61 10.42 8.04
CA VAL A 42 1.51 11.86 7.77
C VAL A 42 2.91 12.48 7.64
N PHE A 43 3.79 12.16 8.58
CA PHE A 43 5.14 12.69 8.60
C PHE A 43 5.96 12.22 7.37
N THR A 44 5.90 10.92 7.03
CA THR A 44 6.64 10.39 5.88
C THR A 44 6.12 10.98 4.59
N GLN A 45 4.80 11.18 4.47
CA GLN A 45 4.20 11.78 3.28
C GLN A 45 4.60 13.25 3.11
N LEU A 46 4.72 14.02 4.19
CA LEU A 46 5.24 15.39 4.13
C LEU A 46 6.70 15.41 3.66
N CYS A 47 7.54 14.54 4.23
CA CYS A 47 8.94 14.38 3.79
C CYS A 47 9.03 13.96 2.32
N LYS A 48 8.17 13.04 1.88
CA LYS A 48 8.10 12.58 0.49
C LYS A 48 7.77 13.72 -0.46
N MET A 49 6.79 14.56 -0.11
CA MET A 49 6.41 15.71 -0.92
C MET A 49 7.55 16.73 -1.00
N LEU A 50 8.28 16.97 0.09
CA LEU A 50 9.47 17.84 0.06
C LEU A 50 10.56 17.29 -0.86
N ILE A 51 10.86 15.98 -0.78
CA ILE A 51 11.84 15.34 -1.66
C ILE A 51 11.42 15.48 -3.12
N LEU A 52 10.14 15.26 -3.42
CA LEU A 52 9.62 15.37 -4.78
C LEU A 52 9.76 16.78 -5.38
N THR A 53 9.74 17.84 -4.56
CA THR A 53 9.96 19.21 -5.07
C THR A 53 11.39 19.49 -5.54
N PHE A 54 12.37 18.70 -5.10
CA PHE A 54 13.76 18.86 -5.57
C PHE A 54 14.00 18.25 -6.95
N PHE A 55 13.11 17.35 -7.40
CA PHE A 55 13.21 16.82 -8.75
C PHE A 55 12.61 17.84 -9.72
N PRO A 56 13.40 18.43 -10.62
CA PRO A 56 12.83 19.28 -11.65
C PRO A 56 11.86 18.45 -12.49
N GLU A 57 10.79 19.07 -13.00
CA GLU A 57 9.93 18.51 -14.06
C GLU A 57 10.73 18.38 -15.38
N THR A 58 11.90 17.71 -15.37
CA THR A 58 12.84 17.64 -16.50
C THR A 58 12.32 16.85 -17.70
N ILE A 59 11.02 16.63 -17.81
CA ILE A 59 10.44 15.85 -18.90
C ILE A 59 9.10 16.46 -19.32
N ASN A 60 9.18 17.67 -19.86
CA ASN A 60 8.17 18.21 -20.78
C ASN A 60 8.19 17.38 -22.07
N THR A 61 7.62 16.19 -22.02
CA THR A 61 7.16 15.45 -23.19
C THR A 61 5.68 15.18 -23.02
N ASP A 62 4.98 15.10 -24.14
CA ASP A 62 3.54 14.93 -24.21
C ASP A 62 3.04 13.84 -23.24
N PRO A 63 1.79 13.94 -22.74
CA PRO A 63 1.18 12.94 -21.86
C PRO A 63 1.09 11.51 -22.46
N ALA A 64 1.52 11.34 -23.72
CA ALA A 64 1.65 10.06 -24.41
C ALA A 64 3.02 9.38 -24.25
N ASP A 65 4.07 10.10 -23.84
CA ASP A 65 5.42 9.56 -23.75
C ASP A 65 5.74 9.10 -22.32
N PHE A 66 6.09 7.81 -22.19
CA PHE A 66 6.45 7.23 -20.91
C PHE A 66 7.85 7.70 -20.47
N ASN A 67 7.87 8.53 -19.45
CA ASN A 67 9.06 9.16 -18.92
C ASN A 67 9.76 8.27 -17.88
N PHE A 68 10.52 7.27 -18.36
CA PHE A 68 11.20 6.27 -17.53
C PHE A 68 12.04 6.88 -16.39
N LEU A 69 12.82 7.93 -16.67
CA LEU A 69 13.65 8.59 -15.66
C LEU A 69 12.80 9.21 -14.54
N GLY A 70 11.72 9.90 -14.90
CA GLY A 70 10.82 10.53 -13.94
C GLY A 70 10.12 9.50 -13.05
N GLU A 71 9.68 8.39 -13.64
CA GLU A 71 9.06 7.30 -12.89
C GLU A 71 10.07 6.58 -11.97
N CYS A 72 11.33 6.45 -12.40
CA CYS A 72 12.40 5.90 -11.56
C CYS A 72 12.72 6.80 -10.36
N LEU A 73 12.79 8.12 -10.57
CA LEU A 73 12.95 9.10 -9.49
C LEU A 73 11.77 9.07 -8.52
N ARG A 74 10.55 8.93 -9.05
CA ARG A 74 9.34 8.76 -8.22
C ARG A 74 9.40 7.50 -7.37
N CYS A 75 9.80 6.36 -7.94
CA CYS A 75 10.00 5.12 -7.19
C CYS A 75 11.10 5.25 -6.12
N SER A 76 12.13 6.09 -6.34
CA SER A 76 13.13 6.36 -5.29
C SER A 76 12.52 7.06 -4.08
N ALA A 77 11.56 7.96 -4.29
CA ALA A 77 10.81 8.60 -3.20
C ALA A 77 9.85 7.62 -2.51
N ASP A 78 9.33 6.61 -3.22
CA ASP A 78 8.51 5.54 -2.63
C ASP A 78 9.30 4.65 -1.64
N LEU A 79 10.64 4.60 -1.74
CA LEU A 79 11.47 3.91 -0.72
C LEU A 79 11.36 4.57 0.66
N LEU A 80 11.01 5.86 0.73
CA LEU A 80 10.79 6.54 2.01
C LEU A 80 9.59 5.93 2.76
N ASP A 81 8.56 5.48 2.04
CA ASP A 81 7.40 4.82 2.65
C ASP A 81 7.81 3.49 3.30
N PHE A 82 8.77 2.78 2.71
CA PHE A 82 9.29 1.53 3.27
C PHE A 82 10.10 1.80 4.55
N VAL A 83 10.92 2.85 4.55
CA VAL A 83 11.64 3.30 5.76
C VAL A 83 10.65 3.70 6.84
N GLY A 84 9.59 4.42 6.48
CA GLY A 84 8.49 4.80 7.36
C GLY A 84 7.82 3.60 8.01
N LEU A 85 7.38 2.62 7.20
CA LEU A 85 6.78 1.38 7.69
C LEU A 85 7.75 0.57 8.57
N ALA A 86 9.03 0.48 8.21
CA ALA A 86 10.04 -0.18 9.04
C ALA A 86 10.20 0.53 10.40
N PHE A 87 10.14 1.87 10.43
CA PHE A 87 10.17 2.64 11.66
C PHE A 87 8.92 2.40 12.51
N VAL A 88 7.72 2.39 11.92
CA VAL A 88 6.46 2.03 12.62
C VAL A 88 6.59 0.65 13.27
N LEU A 89 7.12 -0.33 12.52
CA LEU A 89 7.36 -1.67 13.04
C LEU A 89 8.35 -1.63 14.21
N SER A 90 9.42 -0.84 14.19
CA SER A 90 10.33 -0.77 15.34
C SER A 90 9.65 -0.26 16.63
N LYS A 91 8.62 0.60 16.50
CA LYS A 91 7.99 1.29 17.64
C LYS A 91 6.78 0.58 18.25
N ILE A 92 6.09 -0.29 17.52
CA ILE A 92 4.92 -1.00 18.05
C ILE A 92 5.36 -2.27 18.80
N PRO A 93 5.15 -2.36 20.13
CA PRO A 93 5.35 -3.59 20.89
C PRO A 93 4.14 -4.52 20.75
N GLY A 94 4.40 -5.83 20.69
CA GLY A 94 3.36 -6.85 20.65
C GLY A 94 3.76 -8.12 19.92
N LYS A 95 2.85 -9.11 19.87
CA LYS A 95 2.98 -10.31 19.05
C LYS A 95 3.15 -9.93 17.58
N SER A 96 3.95 -10.70 16.84
CA SER A 96 4.27 -10.44 15.43
C SER A 96 3.03 -10.19 14.58
N HIS A 97 2.05 -11.11 14.60
CA HIS A 97 0.83 -11.02 13.78
C HIS A 97 0.04 -9.72 14.01
N SER A 98 -0.23 -9.38 15.27
CA SER A 98 -1.01 -8.18 15.62
C SER A 98 -0.24 -6.89 15.31
N LYS A 99 1.08 -6.90 15.49
CA LYS A 99 1.96 -5.78 15.18
C LYS A 99 1.97 -5.44 13.68
N LEU A 100 2.08 -6.45 12.83
CA LEU A 100 2.05 -6.30 11.37
C LEU A 100 0.73 -5.68 10.91
N LEU A 101 -0.38 -6.24 11.37
CA LEU A 101 -1.71 -5.78 10.97
C LEU A 101 -2.01 -4.39 11.51
N THR A 102 -1.54 -4.04 12.71
CA THR A 102 -1.70 -2.68 13.27
C THR A 102 -1.01 -1.64 12.40
N ALA A 103 0.24 -1.91 12.00
CA ALA A 103 1.00 -1.02 11.14
C ALA A 103 0.34 -0.87 9.76
N ALA A 104 -0.06 -1.98 9.14
CA ALA A 104 -0.70 -1.96 7.82
C ALA A 104 -2.06 -1.23 7.82
N VAL A 105 -2.91 -1.49 8.82
CA VAL A 105 -4.21 -0.82 8.99
C VAL A 105 -4.02 0.68 9.27
N GLY A 106 -3.11 1.04 10.17
CA GLY A 106 -2.83 2.45 10.49
C GLY A 106 -2.33 3.24 9.29
N TRP A 107 -1.39 2.67 8.54
CA TRP A 107 -0.85 3.28 7.32
C TRP A 107 -1.93 3.45 6.24
N SER A 108 -2.64 2.37 5.93
CA SER A 108 -3.64 2.37 4.85
C SER A 108 -4.86 3.25 5.18
N SER A 109 -5.27 3.30 6.46
CA SER A 109 -6.36 4.17 6.89
C SER A 109 -5.99 5.65 6.78
N ALA A 110 -4.77 6.03 7.18
CA ALA A 110 -4.27 7.39 7.01
C ALA A 110 -4.16 7.78 5.52
N GLU A 111 -3.70 6.86 4.68
CA GLU A 111 -3.63 7.07 3.24
C GLU A 111 -5.00 7.29 2.59
N ILE A 112 -6.03 6.52 2.97
CA ILE A 112 -7.39 6.74 2.47
C ILE A 112 -7.89 8.13 2.85
N ILE A 113 -7.72 8.51 4.12
CA ILE A 113 -8.22 9.79 4.64
C ILE A 113 -7.51 10.96 3.96
N LEU A 114 -6.18 10.90 3.82
CA LEU A 114 -5.37 12.03 3.36
C LEU A 114 -5.27 12.09 1.83
N SER A 115 -5.00 10.97 1.18
CA SER A 115 -4.74 10.92 -0.27
C SER A 115 -6.02 10.80 -1.08
N LYS A 116 -7.05 10.14 -0.55
CA LYS A 116 -8.32 9.90 -1.27
C LYS A 116 -9.51 10.61 -0.66
N GLY A 117 -9.40 11.16 0.55
CA GLY A 117 -10.51 11.81 1.25
C GLY A 117 -11.13 12.95 0.46
N LEU A 118 -10.30 13.80 -0.18
CA LEU A 118 -10.79 14.91 -1.00
C LEU A 118 -11.49 14.43 -2.29
N ILE A 119 -10.93 13.42 -2.97
CA ILE A 119 -11.53 12.86 -4.20
C ILE A 119 -12.86 12.18 -3.86
N LEU A 120 -12.92 11.44 -2.75
CA LEU A 120 -14.13 10.81 -2.26
C LEU A 120 -15.18 11.85 -1.83
N TRP A 121 -14.76 12.92 -1.15
CA TRP A 121 -15.66 14.02 -0.76
C TRP A 121 -16.32 14.68 -1.97
N ARG A 122 -15.59 14.84 -3.08
CA ARG A 122 -16.11 15.41 -4.33
C ARG A 122 -17.21 14.55 -4.98
N ALA A 123 -17.33 13.27 -4.62
CA ALA A 123 -18.42 12.40 -5.08
C ALA A 123 -19.81 12.82 -4.53
N ARG A 124 -19.89 13.76 -3.58
CA ARG A 124 -21.15 14.34 -3.09
C ARG A 124 -21.85 15.27 -4.09
N GLY A 125 -21.09 15.95 -4.95
CA GLY A 125 -21.61 17.00 -5.84
C GLY A 125 -21.45 16.72 -7.33
N ALA A 126 -20.70 15.68 -7.69
CA ALA A 126 -20.52 15.27 -9.08
C ALA A 126 -21.58 14.24 -9.50
N GLU A 127 -21.92 14.25 -10.79
CA GLU A 127 -22.71 13.19 -11.43
C GLU A 127 -22.02 11.82 -11.27
N PHE A 128 -22.80 10.75 -11.39
CA PHE A 128 -22.31 9.38 -11.26
C PHE A 128 -21.16 9.13 -12.24
N SER A 129 -19.98 8.83 -11.70
CA SER A 129 -18.79 8.53 -12.50
C SER A 129 -18.05 7.34 -11.93
N TRP A 130 -17.67 6.42 -12.82
CA TRP A 130 -16.94 5.21 -12.48
C TRP A 130 -15.56 5.46 -11.88
N ILE A 131 -15.02 6.67 -12.04
CA ILE A 131 -13.71 7.02 -11.51
C ILE A 131 -13.65 6.89 -9.99
N TYR A 132 -14.73 7.23 -9.27
CA TYR A 132 -14.77 7.17 -7.81
C TYR A 132 -14.76 5.71 -7.32
N THR A 133 -15.53 4.85 -7.98
CA THR A 133 -15.55 3.39 -7.72
C THR A 133 -14.21 2.74 -8.04
N GLN A 134 -13.55 3.15 -9.13
CA GLN A 134 -12.21 2.66 -9.45
C GLN A 134 -11.19 3.10 -8.40
N LYS A 135 -11.29 4.34 -7.90
CA LYS A 135 -10.38 4.85 -6.85
C LYS A 135 -10.55 4.18 -5.50
N SER A 136 -11.78 3.79 -5.11
CA SER A 136 -12.01 2.99 -3.91
C SER A 136 -11.50 1.56 -4.08
N LEU A 137 -11.72 0.92 -5.22
CA LEU A 137 -11.16 -0.41 -5.53
C LEU A 137 -9.62 -0.41 -5.56
N GLU A 138 -9.01 0.62 -6.14
CA GLU A 138 -7.56 0.84 -6.10
C GLU A 138 -7.05 0.96 -4.66
N SER A 139 -7.87 1.46 -3.74
CA SER A 139 -7.53 1.52 -2.31
C SER A 139 -7.50 0.17 -1.64
N ASN A 140 -8.37 -0.74 -2.06
CA ASN A 140 -8.40 -2.10 -1.54
C ASN A 140 -7.17 -2.88 -2.00
N ILE A 141 -6.74 -2.69 -3.25
CA ILE A 141 -5.49 -3.26 -3.77
C ILE A 141 -4.29 -2.74 -2.95
N LEU A 142 -4.24 -1.43 -2.71
CA LEU A 142 -3.20 -0.79 -1.92
C LEU A 142 -3.16 -1.28 -0.46
N LEU A 143 -4.31 -1.51 0.17
CA LEU A 143 -4.39 -2.12 1.51
C LEU A 143 -3.71 -3.50 1.52
N VAL A 144 -4.00 -4.34 0.52
CA VAL A 144 -3.37 -5.66 0.38
C VAL A 144 -1.86 -5.51 0.22
N VAL A 145 -1.41 -4.65 -0.70
CA VAL A 145 0.03 -4.41 -0.93
C VAL A 145 0.72 -3.90 0.35
N THR A 146 0.10 -2.98 1.08
CA THR A 146 0.65 -2.44 2.34
C THR A 146 0.78 -3.53 3.40
N CYS A 147 -0.20 -4.43 3.50
CA CYS A 147 -0.12 -5.61 4.38
C CYS A 147 1.06 -6.50 4.00
N THR A 148 1.23 -6.78 2.70
CA THR A 148 2.32 -7.59 2.15
C THR A 148 3.69 -6.96 2.41
N VAL A 149 3.85 -5.66 2.14
CA VAL A 149 5.09 -4.90 2.39
C VAL A 149 5.44 -4.90 3.87
N THR A 150 4.46 -4.64 4.74
CA THR A 150 4.67 -4.64 6.18
C THR A 150 5.16 -6.02 6.67
N CYS A 151 4.57 -7.10 6.14
CA CYS A 151 5.01 -8.47 6.43
C CYS A 151 6.44 -8.74 5.93
N LEU A 152 6.74 -8.37 4.68
CA LEU A 152 8.08 -8.55 4.10
C LEU A 152 9.14 -7.73 4.83
N LEU A 153 8.86 -6.49 5.21
CA LEU A 153 9.78 -5.64 5.97
C LEU A 153 10.06 -6.23 7.35
N TRP A 154 9.07 -6.82 8.00
CA TRP A 154 9.27 -7.50 9.27
C TRP A 154 10.09 -8.78 9.12
N LEU A 155 9.83 -9.59 8.08
CA LEU A 155 10.65 -10.76 7.75
C LEU A 155 12.10 -10.35 7.46
N PHE A 156 12.30 -9.25 6.73
CA PHE A 156 13.62 -8.69 6.41
C PHE A 156 14.37 -8.17 7.64
N SER A 157 13.68 -7.50 8.56
CA SER A 157 14.26 -6.98 9.80
C SER A 157 14.64 -8.08 10.79
N ARG A 158 14.18 -9.32 10.59
CA ARG A 158 14.38 -10.40 11.55
C ARG A 158 15.69 -11.13 11.30
N HIS A 159 16.51 -11.25 12.33
CA HIS A 159 17.81 -11.92 12.25
C HIS A 159 17.72 -13.46 12.19
N ASP A 160 16.57 -14.04 12.56
CA ASP A 160 16.34 -15.50 12.56
C ASP A 160 15.96 -16.07 11.19
N LEU A 161 15.84 -15.22 10.15
CA LEU A 161 15.46 -15.68 8.83
C LEU A 161 16.58 -16.55 8.24
N ASN A 162 16.22 -17.75 7.80
CA ASN A 162 17.17 -18.63 7.13
C ASN A 162 17.80 -17.90 5.93
N ARG A 163 19.14 -17.88 5.85
CA ARG A 163 19.92 -17.17 4.82
C ARG A 163 19.46 -17.48 3.39
N LYS A 164 18.86 -18.66 3.16
CA LYS A 164 18.30 -19.06 1.86
C LYS A 164 17.08 -18.23 1.43
N HIS A 165 16.26 -17.77 2.37
CA HIS A 165 15.02 -17.02 2.08
C HIS A 165 15.22 -15.50 2.09
N ALA A 166 16.30 -15.02 2.71
CA ALA A 166 16.69 -13.60 2.70
C ALA A 166 16.75 -12.97 1.29
N PRO A 167 17.41 -13.57 0.28
CA PRO A 167 17.46 -12.99 -1.07
C PRO A 167 16.08 -12.91 -1.74
N ILE A 168 15.19 -13.86 -1.44
CA ILE A 168 13.82 -13.89 -1.98
C ILE A 168 13.02 -12.73 -1.40
N VAL A 169 13.10 -12.50 -0.08
CA VAL A 169 12.41 -11.39 0.59
C VAL A 169 12.92 -10.04 0.07
N THR A 170 14.23 -9.87 -0.10
CA THR A 170 14.80 -8.62 -0.65
C THR A 170 14.37 -8.40 -2.10
N PHE A 171 14.33 -9.45 -2.91
CA PHE A 171 13.88 -9.36 -4.29
C PHE A 171 12.40 -8.95 -4.37
N LEU A 172 11.53 -9.55 -3.55
CA LEU A 172 10.11 -9.18 -3.51
C LEU A 172 9.91 -7.73 -3.04
N LEU A 173 10.65 -7.26 -2.03
CA LEU A 173 10.59 -5.86 -1.60
C LEU A 173 11.01 -4.90 -2.72
N LEU A 174 12.12 -5.19 -3.39
CA LEU A 174 12.59 -4.37 -4.50
C LEU A 174 11.58 -4.35 -5.66
N ALA A 175 11.01 -5.50 -6.01
CA ALA A 175 10.00 -5.60 -7.05
C ALA A 175 8.72 -4.79 -6.72
N ILE A 176 8.32 -4.72 -5.44
CA ILE A 176 7.20 -3.88 -5.02
C ILE A 176 7.57 -2.38 -5.07
N ALA A 177 8.80 -2.00 -4.65
CA ALA A 177 9.25 -0.61 -4.69
C ALA A 177 9.19 -0.03 -6.12
N PHE A 178 9.60 -0.82 -7.10
CA PHE A 178 9.63 -0.40 -8.51
C PHE A 178 8.36 -0.74 -9.29
N LYS A 179 7.26 -1.12 -8.62
CA LYS A 179 6.00 -1.50 -9.29
C LYS A 179 5.46 -0.43 -10.23
N ALA A 180 5.66 0.85 -9.92
CA ALA A 180 5.16 1.92 -10.78
C ALA A 180 5.88 1.92 -12.14
N VAL A 181 7.19 1.67 -12.16
CA VAL A 181 7.96 1.57 -13.41
C VAL A 181 7.53 0.35 -14.25
N TRP A 182 7.56 -0.85 -13.68
CA TRP A 182 7.37 -2.05 -14.49
C TRP A 182 5.89 -2.41 -14.69
N LEU A 183 5.03 -2.25 -13.68
CA LEU A 183 3.61 -2.61 -13.81
C LEU A 183 2.80 -1.45 -14.37
N ASP A 184 2.89 -0.25 -13.79
CA ASP A 184 2.11 0.88 -14.29
C ASP A 184 2.63 1.35 -15.66
N GLY A 185 3.95 1.33 -15.89
CA GLY A 185 4.55 1.60 -17.19
C GLY A 185 4.12 0.63 -18.29
N THR A 186 4.14 -0.69 -18.06
CA THR A 186 3.70 -1.65 -19.08
C THR A 186 2.21 -1.54 -19.38
N LEU A 187 1.37 -1.34 -18.36
CA LEU A 187 -0.07 -1.17 -18.55
C LEU A 187 -0.40 0.11 -19.35
N LEU A 188 0.37 1.17 -19.16
CA LEU A 188 0.25 2.42 -19.92
C LEU A 188 0.64 2.22 -21.39
N VAL A 189 1.79 1.59 -21.65
CA VAL A 189 2.27 1.32 -23.03
C VAL A 189 1.28 0.42 -23.80
N MET A 190 0.64 -0.54 -23.11
CA MET A 190 -0.35 -1.40 -23.73
C MET A 190 -1.72 -0.72 -23.96
N GLY A 191 -1.92 0.52 -23.47
CA GLY A 191 -3.16 1.27 -23.67
C GLY A 191 -4.41 0.57 -23.09
N ILE A 192 -4.23 -0.23 -22.04
CA ILE A 192 -5.29 -1.10 -21.50
C ILE A 192 -6.36 -0.25 -20.80
N GLY A 193 -7.64 -0.58 -21.01
CA GLY A 193 -8.76 0.09 -20.37
C GLY A 193 -8.66 0.08 -18.83
N THR A 194 -9.27 1.07 -18.18
CA THR A 194 -9.11 1.30 -16.73
C THR A 194 -9.55 0.11 -15.87
N TRP A 195 -10.62 -0.60 -16.26
CA TRP A 195 -11.13 -1.76 -15.54
C TRP A 195 -10.23 -2.98 -15.65
N THR A 196 -9.74 -3.26 -16.86
CA THR A 196 -8.78 -4.34 -17.12
C THR A 196 -7.43 -4.06 -16.47
N CYS A 197 -6.97 -2.80 -16.48
CA CYS A 197 -5.79 -2.37 -15.76
C CYS A 197 -5.94 -2.67 -14.26
N LEU A 198 -7.06 -2.28 -13.64
CA LEU A 198 -7.31 -2.53 -12.22
C LEU A 198 -7.34 -4.03 -11.89
N ALA A 199 -7.98 -4.84 -12.73
CA ALA A 199 -8.00 -6.29 -12.58
C ALA A 199 -6.59 -6.91 -12.63
N ILE A 200 -5.74 -6.46 -13.56
CA ILE A 200 -4.34 -6.91 -13.66
C ILE A 200 -3.55 -6.49 -12.41
N LYS A 201 -3.68 -5.22 -11.96
CA LYS A 201 -3.01 -4.76 -10.72
C LYS A 201 -3.38 -5.63 -9.53
N MET A 202 -4.67 -5.95 -9.40
CA MET A 202 -5.18 -6.82 -8.34
C MET A 202 -4.59 -8.22 -8.45
N ALA A 203 -4.69 -8.86 -9.62
CA ALA A 203 -4.16 -10.21 -9.84
C ALA A 203 -2.66 -10.29 -9.52
N VAL A 204 -1.87 -9.35 -10.03
CA VAL A 204 -0.43 -9.31 -9.77
C VAL A 204 -0.14 -9.09 -8.28
N SER A 205 -0.85 -8.16 -7.62
CA SER A 205 -0.66 -7.91 -6.18
C SER A 205 -0.92 -9.15 -5.31
N ILE A 206 -1.93 -9.96 -5.65
CA ILE A 206 -2.30 -11.14 -4.88
C ILE A 206 -1.39 -12.32 -5.23
N PHE A 207 -1.26 -12.67 -6.52
CA PHE A 207 -0.57 -13.87 -6.95
C PHE A 207 0.95 -13.74 -6.87
N CYS A 208 1.51 -12.58 -7.26
CA CYS A 208 2.97 -12.41 -7.32
C CYS A 208 3.57 -11.96 -5.99
N PHE A 209 2.82 -11.22 -5.16
CA PHE A 209 3.35 -10.68 -3.90
C PHE A 209 2.67 -11.27 -2.67
N GLY A 210 1.33 -11.31 -2.64
CA GLY A 210 0.57 -11.79 -1.49
C GLY A 210 0.83 -13.26 -1.15
N LEU A 211 0.60 -14.18 -2.09
CA LEU A 211 0.75 -15.62 -1.86
C LEU A 211 2.19 -16.02 -1.48
N PRO A 212 3.25 -15.55 -2.17
CA PRO A 212 4.62 -15.90 -1.77
C PRO A 212 4.97 -15.38 -0.38
N THR A 213 4.54 -14.16 -0.04
CA THR A 213 4.77 -13.59 1.30
C THR A 213 4.07 -14.41 2.37
N LEU A 214 2.84 -14.84 2.12
CA LEU A 214 2.08 -15.70 3.04
C LEU A 214 2.76 -17.07 3.20
N TYR A 215 3.23 -17.67 2.11
CA TYR A 215 3.97 -18.93 2.15
C TYR A 215 5.26 -18.81 2.99
N LEU A 216 6.05 -17.76 2.77
CA LEU A 216 7.25 -17.48 3.57
C LEU A 216 6.91 -17.27 5.05
N TYR A 217 5.84 -16.53 5.32
CA TYR A 217 5.38 -16.29 6.69
C TYR A 217 4.90 -17.58 7.38
N ALA A 218 4.15 -18.43 6.68
CA ALA A 218 3.64 -19.69 7.20
C ALA A 218 4.77 -20.70 7.49
N ASN A 219 5.73 -20.83 6.58
CA ASN A 219 6.92 -21.66 6.80
C ASN A 219 7.68 -21.19 8.05
N MET A 220 7.79 -19.87 8.25
CA MET A 220 8.46 -19.34 9.43
C MET A 220 7.67 -19.61 10.72
N ALA A 221 6.35 -19.45 10.69
CA ALA A 221 5.50 -19.78 11.84
C ALA A 221 5.68 -21.25 12.27
N GLN A 222 5.72 -22.18 11.31
CA GLN A 222 5.95 -23.61 11.58
C GLN A 222 7.32 -23.87 12.23
N THR A 223 8.39 -23.23 11.75
CA THR A 223 9.73 -23.43 12.33
C THR A 223 9.89 -22.88 13.75
N ILE A 224 9.08 -21.90 14.14
CA ILE A 224 9.15 -21.24 15.45
C ILE A 224 8.22 -21.92 16.47
N GLY A 225 7.37 -22.85 16.03
CA GLY A 225 6.44 -23.57 16.91
C GLY A 225 5.33 -22.68 17.46
N ILE A 226 4.74 -21.84 16.60
CA ILE A 226 3.48 -21.13 16.87
C ILE A 226 2.32 -21.94 16.29
#